data_AF-A0A9D7RFI8-F1
#
_entry.id   AF-A0A9D7RFI8-F1
#
_cell.length_a   1.000
_cell.length_b   1.000
_cell.length_c   1.000
_cell.angle_alpha   90.00
_cell.angle_beta   90.00
_cell.angle_gamma   90.00
#
_symmetry.space_group_name_H-M   'P 1'
#
loop_
_entity.id
_entity.type
_entity.pdbx_description
1 polymer ?
#
loop_
_entity_poly.entity_id
_entity_poly.type
_entity_poly.pdbx_seq_one_letter_code
_entity_poly.pdbx_strand_id
1 'polypeptide(L)'
;MSEHTPQPYDDLNTPKLILAAILGIAVTIAVVAWLQAMYYVQASAEEKRQLEVTPRQVVETKAKWSATLSSYGKANTEKGIAQVPIERAMKAVAEELHAR
;
A
#
# COMPACT_ATOMS: atom_id res chain seq x y z
N MET A 1 47.80 56.66 -8.11
CA MET A 1 46.66 57.46 -7.59
C MET A 1 45.39 56.78 -8.06
N SER A 2 44.63 56.31 -7.09
CA SER A 2 43.50 55.39 -7.23
C SER A 2 42.20 56.16 -7.12
N GLU A 3 41.33 56.02 -8.12
CA GLU A 3 39.90 56.26 -7.96
C GLU A 3 39.14 55.14 -8.66
N HIS A 4 38.98 54.03 -7.93
CA HIS A 4 37.92 53.07 -8.22
C HIS A 4 36.64 53.68 -7.64
N THR A 5 35.83 54.32 -8.48
CA THR A 5 34.49 54.75 -8.12
C THR A 5 33.64 53.51 -7.82
N PRO A 6 33.09 53.35 -6.60
CA PRO A 6 32.17 52.26 -6.33
C PRO A 6 30.89 52.53 -7.12
N GLN A 7 30.56 51.64 -8.06
CA GLN A 7 29.27 51.60 -8.73
C GLN A 7 28.19 51.38 -7.65
N PRO A 8 27.14 52.21 -7.58
CA PRO A 8 26.02 51.96 -6.68
C PRO A 8 25.21 50.78 -7.23
N TYR A 9 25.66 49.57 -6.92
CA TYR A 9 24.88 48.34 -7.04
C TYR A 9 23.92 48.27 -5.85
N ASP A 10 23.05 49.26 -5.67
CA ASP A 10 22.23 49.31 -4.46
C ASP A 10 20.91 50.04 -4.70
N ASP A 11 19.97 49.32 -5.33
CA ASP A 11 18.58 49.36 -4.89
C ASP A 11 17.84 48.11 -5.39
N LEU A 12 18.47 46.95 -5.21
CA LEU A 12 17.70 45.71 -5.18
C LEU A 12 16.81 45.86 -3.95
N ASN A 13 15.52 46.15 -4.19
CA ASN A 13 14.52 46.26 -3.14
C ASN A 13 14.41 44.90 -2.43
N THR A 14 15.33 44.62 -1.52
CA THR A 14 15.43 43.43 -0.68
C THR A 14 14.10 43.11 -0.03
N PRO A 15 13.31 44.08 0.49
CA PRO A 15 11.96 43.80 0.99
C PRO A 15 11.01 43.26 -0.09
N LYS A 16 11.06 43.76 -1.33
CA LYS A 16 10.22 43.24 -2.43
C LYS A 16 10.66 41.85 -2.86
N LEU A 17 11.97 41.57 -2.84
CA LEU A 17 12.51 40.25 -3.14
C LEU A 17 12.07 39.21 -2.09
N ILE A 18 12.16 39.56 -0.81
CA ILE A 18 11.72 38.70 0.30
C ILE A 18 10.20 38.44 0.18
N LEU A 19 9.42 39.48 -0.12
CA LEU A 19 7.98 39.34 -0.31
C LEU A 19 7.65 38.39 -1.47
N ALA A 20 8.35 38.52 -2.60
CA ALA A 20 8.20 37.63 -3.75
C ALA A 20 8.59 36.18 -3.42
N ALA A 21 9.65 35.98 -2.62
CA ALA A 21 10.06 34.65 -2.17
C ALA A 21 9.01 33.99 -1.26
N ILE A 22 8.44 34.74 -0.30
CA ILE A 22 7.36 34.24 0.57
C ILE A 22 6.14 33.86 -0.26
N LEU A 23 5.76 34.71 -1.22
CA LEU A 23 4.65 34.42 -2.12
C LEU A 23 4.91 33.15 -2.93
N GLY A 24 6.13 32.99 -3.46
CA GLY A 24 6.55 31.80 -4.19
C GLY A 24 6.42 30.53 -3.35
N ILE A 25 6.91 30.55 -2.11
CA ILE A 25 6.80 29.41 -1.18
C ILE A 25 5.33 29.07 -0.92
N ALA A 26 4.49 30.08 -0.65
CA ALA A 26 3.06 29.86 -0.40
C ALA A 26 2.37 29.20 -1.61
N VAL A 27 2.67 29.67 -2.83
CA VAL A 27 2.15 29.08 -4.06
C VAL A 27 2.64 27.65 -4.25
N THR A 28 3.93 27.37 -4.01
CA THR A 28 4.46 26.00 -4.10
C THR A 28 3.77 25.06 -3.12
N ILE A 29 3.58 25.48 -1.86
CA ILE A 29 2.86 24.69 -0.86
C ILE A 29 1.42 24.44 -1.32
N ALA A 30 0.73 25.45 -1.84
CA ALA A 30 -0.64 25.30 -2.35
C ALA A 30 -0.73 24.29 -3.51
N VAL A 31 0.22 24.32 -4.45
CA VAL A 31 0.27 23.37 -5.58
C VAL A 31 0.52 21.95 -5.09
N VAL A 32 1.46 21.77 -4.16
CA VAL A 32 1.74 20.44 -3.57
C VAL A 32 0.52 19.92 -2.80
N ALA A 33 -0.13 20.76 -1.99
CA ALA A 33 -1.35 20.40 -1.27
C ALA A 33 -2.50 20.04 -2.22
N TRP A 34 -2.65 20.77 -3.33
CA TRP A 34 -3.63 20.47 -4.36
C TRP A 34 -3.38 19.09 -4.99
N LEU A 35 -2.13 18.82 -5.38
CA LEU A 35 -1.73 17.52 -5.93
C LEU A 35 -2.00 16.39 -4.93
N GLN A 36 -1.63 16.58 -3.67
CA GLN A 36 -1.91 15.61 -2.60
C GLN A 36 -3.42 15.39 -2.42
N ALA A 37 -4.24 16.44 -2.46
CA ALA A 37 -5.70 16.31 -2.36
C ALA A 37 -6.29 15.49 -3.53
N MET A 38 -5.84 15.75 -4.76
CA MET A 38 -6.25 14.94 -5.93
C MET A 38 -5.84 13.46 -5.80
N TYR A 39 -4.64 13.19 -5.29
CA TYR A 39 -4.18 11.83 -5.05
C TYR A 39 -4.94 11.17 -3.90
N TYR A 40 -5.22 11.89 -2.82
CA TYR A 40 -5.93 11.36 -1.66
C TYR A 40 -7.36 10.97 -2.00
N VAL A 41 -8.05 11.74 -2.85
CA VAL A 41 -9.40 11.40 -3.32
C VAL A 41 -9.41 10.10 -4.12
N GLN A 42 -8.39 9.86 -4.96
CA GLN A 42 -8.27 8.62 -5.75
C GLN A 42 -7.84 7.42 -4.89
N ALA A 43 -6.83 7.60 -4.03
CA ALA A 43 -6.36 6.55 -3.12
C ALA A 43 -7.44 6.12 -2.13
N SER A 44 -8.21 7.07 -1.59
CA SER A 44 -9.34 6.79 -0.69
C SER A 44 -10.47 6.03 -1.38
N ALA A 45 -10.64 6.22 -2.69
CA ALA A 45 -11.63 5.49 -3.47
C ALA A 45 -11.19 4.03 -3.71
N GLU A 46 -9.90 3.80 -3.91
CA GLU A 46 -9.34 2.45 -4.09
C GLU A 46 -9.27 1.66 -2.78
N GLU A 47 -8.86 2.28 -1.67
CA GLU A 47 -8.78 1.63 -0.36
C GLU A 47 -10.17 1.16 0.12
N LYS A 48 -11.21 1.99 -0.08
CA LYS A 48 -12.60 1.58 0.19
C LYS A 48 -13.07 0.48 -0.74
N ARG A 49 -12.67 0.51 -2.02
CA ARG A 49 -12.99 -0.57 -2.97
C ARG A 49 -12.31 -1.89 -2.61
N GLN A 50 -11.09 -1.89 -2.08
CA GLN A 50 -10.41 -3.14 -1.72
C GLN A 50 -11.07 -3.82 -0.50
N LEU A 51 -11.65 -3.04 0.41
CA LEU A 51 -12.41 -3.58 1.54
C LEU A 51 -13.81 -4.10 1.14
N GLU A 52 -14.49 -3.48 0.18
CA GLU A 52 -15.82 -3.93 -0.31
C GLU A 52 -15.76 -4.97 -1.44
N VAL A 53 -14.69 -4.97 -2.25
CA VAL A 53 -14.55 -5.80 -3.44
C VAL A 53 -13.55 -6.93 -3.16
N THR A 54 -13.79 -7.72 -2.10
CA THR A 54 -13.42 -9.13 -2.26
C THR A 54 -14.48 -9.70 -3.20
N PRO A 55 -14.14 -10.14 -4.42
CA PRO A 55 -15.14 -10.64 -5.35
C PRO A 55 -15.93 -11.74 -4.63
N ARG A 56 -17.26 -11.65 -4.63
CA ARG A 56 -18.12 -12.65 -3.97
C ARG A 56 -17.73 -14.08 -4.35
N GLN A 57 -17.28 -14.26 -5.59
CA GLN A 57 -16.70 -15.49 -6.13
C GLN A 57 -15.45 -15.95 -5.37
N VAL A 58 -14.53 -15.07 -4.99
CA VAL A 58 -13.33 -15.40 -4.19
C VAL A 58 -13.70 -15.79 -2.77
N VAL A 59 -14.66 -15.09 -2.13
CA VAL A 59 -15.15 -15.45 -0.80
C VAL A 59 -15.83 -16.82 -0.82
N GLU A 60 -16.74 -17.04 -1.77
CA GLU A 60 -17.44 -18.32 -1.95
C GLU A 60 -16.47 -19.45 -2.33
N THR A 61 -15.47 -19.17 -3.15
CA THR A 61 -14.43 -20.13 -3.52
C THR A 61 -13.62 -20.50 -2.29
N LYS A 62 -13.11 -19.52 -1.51
CA LYS A 62 -12.39 -19.79 -0.27
C LYS A 62 -13.23 -20.59 0.73
N ALA A 63 -14.51 -20.27 0.89
CA ALA A 63 -15.42 -21.02 1.76
C ALA A 63 -15.60 -22.47 1.28
N LYS A 64 -15.75 -22.70 -0.03
CA LYS A 64 -15.83 -24.04 -0.62
C LYS A 64 -14.53 -24.83 -0.43
N TRP A 65 -13.36 -24.23 -0.69
CA TRP A 65 -12.08 -24.88 -0.47
C TRP A 65 -11.84 -25.21 1.00
N SER A 66 -12.17 -24.29 1.91
CA SER A 66 -12.06 -24.51 3.35
C SER A 66 -12.95 -25.67 3.80
N ALA A 67 -14.18 -25.78 3.30
CA ALA A 67 -15.07 -26.89 3.63
C ALA A 67 -14.57 -28.24 3.11
N THR A 68 -14.05 -28.28 1.88
CA THR A 68 -13.44 -29.50 1.32
C THR A 68 -12.20 -29.91 2.10
N LEU A 69 -11.29 -28.98 2.40
CA LEU A 69 -10.01 -29.28 3.07
C LEU A 69 -10.14 -29.61 4.56
N SER A 70 -11.25 -29.23 5.20
CA SER A 70 -11.50 -29.48 6.63
C SER A 70 -12.32 -30.74 6.91
N SER A 71 -12.76 -31.47 5.87
CA SER A 71 -13.60 -32.66 6.01
C SER A 71 -12.85 -33.97 5.76
N TYR A 72 -13.30 -35.03 6.43
CA TYR A 72 -12.89 -36.40 6.14
C TYR A 72 -13.70 -36.94 4.95
N GLY A 73 -13.04 -37.65 4.05
CA GLY A 73 -13.66 -38.16 2.83
C GLY A 73 -12.90 -39.32 2.22
N LYS A 74 -13.40 -39.84 1.11
CA LYS A 74 -12.69 -40.84 0.28
C LYS A 74 -12.12 -40.11 -0.94
N ALA A 75 -10.80 -39.92 -0.98
CA ALA A 75 -10.14 -39.27 -2.12
C ALA A 75 -10.03 -40.23 -3.31
N ASN A 76 -9.71 -41.50 -3.07
CA ASN A 76 -9.71 -42.55 -4.08
C ASN A 76 -9.94 -43.92 -3.45
N THR A 77 -11.15 -44.47 -3.63
CA THR A 77 -11.55 -45.77 -3.05
C THR A 77 -10.80 -46.95 -3.68
N GLU A 78 -10.46 -46.88 -4.97
CA GLU A 78 -9.76 -47.94 -5.69
C GLU A 78 -8.30 -48.09 -5.23
N LYS A 79 -7.69 -46.97 -4.81
CA LYS A 79 -6.32 -46.94 -4.29
C LYS A 79 -6.23 -46.95 -2.76
N GLY A 80 -7.38 -47.06 -2.07
CA GLY A 80 -7.44 -47.00 -0.61
C GLY A 80 -7.02 -45.67 0.01
N ILE A 81 -7.06 -44.57 -0.75
CA ILE A 81 -6.61 -43.25 -0.30
C ILE A 81 -7.78 -42.50 0.35
N ALA A 82 -7.67 -42.26 1.65
CA ALA A 82 -8.61 -41.46 2.42
C ALA A 82 -8.18 -39.98 2.45
N GLN A 83 -9.18 -39.09 2.41
CA GLN A 83 -8.99 -37.67 2.63
C GLN A 83 -9.02 -37.39 4.13
N VAL A 84 -8.01 -36.67 4.61
CA VAL A 84 -7.85 -36.25 5.99
C VAL A 84 -7.86 -34.72 6.03
N PRO A 85 -8.49 -34.09 7.04
CA PRO A 85 -8.46 -32.64 7.19
C PRO A 85 -7.03 -32.11 7.23
N ILE A 86 -6.80 -31.00 6.53
CA ILE A 86 -5.45 -30.49 6.32
C ILE A 86 -4.75 -30.11 7.63
N GLU A 87 -5.49 -29.64 8.63
CA GLU A 87 -4.96 -29.31 9.96
C GLU A 87 -4.40 -30.56 10.66
N ARG A 88 -5.06 -31.71 10.48
CA ARG A 88 -4.62 -33.00 11.04
C ARG A 88 -3.39 -33.52 10.28
N ALA A 89 -3.38 -33.38 8.96
CA ALA A 89 -2.23 -33.74 8.14
C ALA A 89 -1.00 -32.90 8.51
N MET A 90 -1.14 -31.58 8.63
CA MET A 90 -0.05 -30.70 9.04
C MET A 90 0.47 -31.03 10.45
N LYS A 91 -0.44 -31.31 11.39
CA LYS A 91 -0.05 -31.71 12.75
C LYS A 91 0.74 -33.02 12.76
N ALA A 92 0.31 -34.03 12.01
CA ALA A 92 1.01 -35.30 11.91
C ALA A 92 2.42 -35.14 11.32
N VAL A 93 2.56 -34.31 10.27
CA VAL A 93 3.87 -34.00 9.67
C VAL A 93 4.77 -33.24 10.64
N ALA A 94 4.22 -32.28 11.39
CA ALA A 94 4.97 -31.53 12.39
C ALA A 94 5.45 -32.43 13.55
N GLU A 95 4.59 -33.34 14.02
CA GLU A 95 4.94 -34.34 15.04
C GLU A 95 6.01 -35.30 14.54
N GLU A 96 5.94 -35.76 13.28
CA GLU A 96 6.97 -36.62 12.67
C GLU A 96 8.32 -35.89 12.54
N LEU A 97 8.30 -34.61 12.14
CA LEU A 97 9.49 -33.77 12.06
C LEU A 97 10.12 -33.47 13.42
N HIS A 98 9.34 -33.41 14.49
CA HIS A 98 9.85 -33.22 15.87
C HIS A 98 10.30 -34.53 16.54
N ALA A 99 9.80 -35.68 16.07
CA ALA A 99 10.18 -37.00 16.58
C ALA A 99 11.44 -37.57 15.91
N ARG A 100 11.96 -36.91 14.87
CA ARG A 100 13.26 -37.18 14.23
C ARG A 100 14.35 -36.26 14.78
#